data_AF-A0A3D1J363-F1
#
_entry.id   AF-A0A3D1J363-F1
#
_cell.length_a   1.000
_cell.length_b   1.000
_cell.length_c   1.000
_cell.angle_alpha   90.00
_cell.angle_beta   90.00
_cell.angle_gamma   90.00
#
_symmetry.space_group_name_H-M   'P 1'
#
loop_
_entity.id
_entity.type
_entity.pdbx_description
1 polymer ?
#
loop_
_entity_poly.entity_id
_entity_poly.type
_entity_poly.pdbx_seq_one_letter_code
_entity_poly.pdbx_strand_id
1 'polypeptide(L)' 'PGMLHGAVLRSPLAHARIVSIDASAALAHPKVHAVIAGKDLEARGMAWMPTMSDDVQAVLATDKVRFQG' A
#
# COMPACT_ATOMS: atom_id res chain seq x y z
N PRO A 1 7.75 23.84 8.11
CA PRO A 1 8.88 23.62 7.17
C PRO A 1 9.31 22.14 7.22
N GLY A 2 9.69 21.52 6.09
CA GLY A 2 10.06 20.09 6.05
C GLY A 2 8.94 19.11 5.70
N MET A 3 7.86 19.58 5.07
CA MET A 3 6.77 18.72 4.59
C MET A 3 7.26 17.80 3.46
N LEU A 4 7.01 16.50 3.60
CA LEU A 4 7.29 15.49 2.58
C LEU A 4 6.11 15.32 1.62
N HIS A 5 6.37 14.71 0.47
CA HIS A 5 5.33 14.31 -0.49
C HIS A 5 5.14 12.80 -0.46
N GLY A 6 3.88 12.37 -0.56
CA GLY A 6 3.50 10.97 -0.71
C GLY A 6 2.88 10.71 -2.08
N ALA A 7 3.11 9.52 -2.62
CA ALA A 7 2.46 9.02 -3.83
C ALA A 7 2.08 7.54 -3.62
N VAL A 8 1.01 7.11 -4.28
CA VAL A 8 0.49 5.74 -4.17
C VAL A 8 0.75 5.00 -5.47
N LEU A 9 1.51 3.90 -5.38
CA LEU A 9 1.62 2.95 -6.48
C LEU A 9 0.35 2.10 -6.53
N ARG A 10 -0.28 2.09 -7.70
CA ARG A 10 -1.62 1.52 -7.91
C ARG A 10 -1.55 0.21 -8.68
N SER A 11 -2.58 -0.61 -8.52
CA SER A 11 -2.63 -1.90 -9.21
C SER A 11 -2.88 -1.69 -10.70
N PRO A 12 -2.06 -2.26 -11.60
CA PRO A 12 -2.38 -2.27 -13.02
C PRO A 12 -3.43 -3.34 -13.37
N LEU A 13 -3.74 -4.26 -12.44
CA LEU A 13 -4.62 -5.40 -12.64
C LEU A 13 -5.92 -5.24 -11.84
N ALA A 14 -7.05 -5.65 -12.41
CA ALA A 14 -8.34 -5.63 -11.73
C ALA A 14 -8.42 -6.67 -10.60
N HIS A 15 -7.81 -7.84 -10.78
CA HIS A 15 -7.81 -8.92 -9.79
C HIS A 15 -6.57 -9.79 -9.94
N ALA A 16 -5.74 -9.85 -8.90
CA ALA A 16 -4.52 -10.67 -8.89
C ALA A 16 -4.02 -10.89 -7.47
N ARG A 17 -3.33 -12.01 -7.22
CA ARG A 17 -2.60 -12.23 -5.97
C ARG A 17 -1.32 -11.40 -5.98
N ILE A 18 -0.99 -10.79 -4.84
CA ILE A 18 0.32 -10.16 -4.63
C ILE A 18 1.26 -11.26 -4.14
N VAL A 19 2.19 -11.67 -5.00
CA VAL A 19 3.21 -12.67 -4.64
C VAL A 19 4.34 -12.00 -3.86
N SER A 20 4.81 -10.86 -4.35
CA SER A 20 5.90 -10.09 -3.73
C SER A 20 5.82 -8.62 -4.16
N ILE A 21 6.36 -7.73 -3.32
CA ILE A 21 6.63 -6.33 -3.64
C ILE A 21 8.12 -6.11 -3.39
N ASP A 22 8.84 -5.69 -4.43
CA ASP A 22 10.23 -5.27 -4.31
C ASP A 22 10.31 -3.74 -4.34
N ALA A 23 10.73 -3.17 -3.21
CA ALA A 23 10.88 -1.73 -3.01
C ALA A 23 12.35 -1.28 -3.01
N SER A 24 13.30 -2.18 -3.28
CA SER A 24 14.74 -1.93 -3.14
C SER A 24 15.22 -0.72 -3.95
N ALA A 25 14.81 -0.61 -5.21
CA ALA A 25 15.18 0.50 -6.08
C ALA A 25 14.64 1.85 -5.58
N ALA A 26 13.41 1.88 -5.05
CA ALA A 26 12.82 3.10 -4.50
C ALA A 26 13.54 3.52 -3.21
N LEU A 27 13.80 2.57 -2.30
CA LEU A 27 14.51 2.82 -1.04
C LEU A 27 15.98 3.24 -1.25
N ALA A 28 16.61 2.81 -2.35
CA ALA A 28 17.97 3.23 -2.70
C ALA A 28 18.05 4.70 -3.17
N HIS A 29 16.92 5.31 -3.56
CA HIS A 29 16.93 6.68 -4.05
C HIS A 29 17.11 7.69 -2.88
N PRO A 30 18.08 8.60 -2.94
CA PRO A 30 18.48 9.43 -1.78
C PRO A 30 17.41 10.43 -1.31
N LYS A 31 16.38 10.69 -2.11
CA LYS A 31 15.24 11.55 -1.75
C LYS A 31 14.00 10.79 -1.29
N VAL A 32 14.04 9.45 -1.28
CA VAL A 32 12.94 8.64 -0.77
C VAL A 32 13.15 8.45 0.73
N HIS A 33 12.17 8.89 1.51
CA HIS A 33 12.22 8.80 2.97
C HIS A 33 11.66 7.48 3.49
N ALA A 34 10.68 6.89 2.80
CA ALA A 34 10.05 5.64 3.17
C ALA A 34 9.30 5.02 1.99
N VAL A 35 9.16 3.69 2.02
CA VAL A 35 8.18 2.93 1.25
C VAL A 35 7.34 2.15 2.25
N ILE A 36 6.02 2.24 2.15
CA ILE A 36 5.08 1.59 3.05
C ILE A 36 4.23 0.64 2.21
N ALA A 37 4.23 -0.64 2.55
CA ALA A 37 3.45 -1.68 1.91
C ALA A 37 2.33 -2.19 2.84
N GLY A 38 1.41 -3.00 2.30
CA GLY A 38 0.30 -3.56 3.09
C GLY A 38 0.76 -4.32 4.35
N LYS A 39 1.90 -5.02 4.26
CA LYS A 39 2.47 -5.77 5.41
C LYS A 39 2.88 -4.87 6.58
N ASP A 40 3.35 -3.65 6.31
CA ASP A 40 3.72 -2.69 7.36
C ASP A 40 2.49 -2.21 8.14
N LEU A 41 1.34 -2.10 7.46
CA LEU A 41 0.07 -1.76 8.08
C LEU A 41 -0.56 -2.97 8.78
N GLU A 42 -0.45 -4.16 8.20
CA GLU A 42 -0.93 -5.41 8.79
C GLU A 42 -0.29 -5.68 10.15
N ALA A 43 1.03 -5.50 10.25
CA ALA A 43 1.78 -5.63 11.50
C ALA A 43 1.30 -4.68 12.62
N ARG A 44 0.56 -3.62 12.26
CA ARG A 44 0.01 -2.62 13.19
C ARG A 44 -1.51 -2.72 13.34
N GLY A 45 -2.15 -3.73 12.75
CA GLY A 45 -3.61 -3.86 12.74
C GLY A 45 -4.32 -2.79 11.91
N MET A 46 -3.63 -2.14 10.98
CA MET A 46 -4.13 -1.02 10.16
C MET A 46 -4.27 -1.37 8.67
N ALA A 47 -4.18 -2.64 8.29
CA ALA A 47 -4.31 -3.04 6.89
C ALA A 47 -5.72 -2.82 6.31
N TRP A 48 -6.73 -2.79 7.19
CA TRP A 48 -8.14 -2.63 6.84
C TRP A 48 -8.74 -1.47 7.64
N MET A 49 -9.54 -0.64 6.97
CA MET A 49 -10.28 0.46 7.59
C MET A 49 -11.79 0.20 7.48
N PRO A 50 -12.59 0.60 8.48
CA PRO A 50 -14.04 0.51 8.38
C PRO A 50 -14.57 1.51 7.34
N THR A 51 -15.70 1.17 6.75
CA THR A 51 -16.44 2.02 5.82
C THR A 51 -17.78 2.43 6.42
N MET A 52 -18.43 3.43 5.83
CA MET A 52 -19.79 3.86 6.25
C MET A 52 -20.89 2.82 5.93
N SER A 53 -20.55 1.77 5.17
CA SER A 53 -21.47 0.72 4.75
C SER A 53 -21.37 -0.54 5.62
N ASP A 54 -20.79 -0.42 6.83
CA ASP A 54 -20.53 -1.53 7.75
C ASP A 54 -19.66 -2.66 7.14
N ASP A 55 -18.82 -2.31 6.16
CA ASP A 55 -17.82 -3.18 5.56
C ASP A 55 -16.40 -2.66 5.83
N VAL A 56 -15.38 -3.43 5.47
CA VAL A 56 -13.97 -3.06 5.56
C VAL A 56 -13.33 -2.89 4.19
N GLN A 57 -12.48 -1.87 4.06
CA GLN A 57 -11.69 -1.63 2.87
C GLN A 57 -10.20 -1.71 3.18
N ALA A 58 -9.44 -2.34 2.28
CA ALA A 58 -7.98 -2.41 2.43
C ALA A 58 -7.40 -0.99 2.30
N VAL A 59 -6.57 -0.58 3.27
CA VAL A 59 -5.82 0.69 3.22
C VAL A 59 -4.72 0.58 2.17
N LEU A 60 -3.95 -0.50 2.23
CA LEU A 60 -3.04 -0.96 1.19
C LEU A 60 -3.23 -2.47 1.03
N ALA A 61 -3.15 -2.96 -0.20
CA ALA A 61 -3.36 -4.38 -0.49
C ALA A 61 -2.26 -5.25 0.17
N THR A 62 -2.67 -6.35 0.81
CA THR A 62 -1.78 -7.31 1.48
C THR A 62 -1.63 -8.60 0.67
N ASP A 63 -2.76 -9.25 0.38
CA ASP A 63 -2.83 -10.60 -0.21
C ASP A 63 -3.12 -10.59 -1.71
N LYS A 64 -4.01 -9.69 -2.13
CA LYS A 64 -4.50 -9.56 -3.51
C LYS A 64 -5.05 -8.17 -3.77
N VAL A 65 -5.03 -7.80 -5.03
CA VAL A 65 -5.73 -6.60 -5.53
C VAL A 65 -7.16 -6.99 -5.91
N ARG A 66 -8.11 -6.07 -5.68
CA ARG A 66 -9.56 -6.28 -5.87
C ARG A 66 -10.17 -5.35 -6.92
N PHE A 67 -9.42 -4.35 -7.38
CA PHE A 67 -9.76 -3.47 -8.50
C PHE A 67 -8.48 -2.86 -9.09
N GLN A 68 -8.59 -2.31 -10.30
CA GLN A 68 -7.51 -1.59 -10.99
C GLN A 68 -7.54 -0.11 -10.60
N GLY A 69 -6.35 0.48 -10.44
CA GLY A 69 -6.17 1.83 -9.92
C GLY A 69 -5.84 1.79 -8.43
#